data_AF-A0AAV2RWY2-F1
#
_entry.id   AF-A0AAV2RWY2-F1
#
_cell.length_a   1.000
_cell.length_b   1.000
_cell.length_c   1.000
_cell.angle_alpha   90.00
_cell.angle_beta   90.00
_cell.angle_gamma   90.00
#
_symmetry.space_group_name_H-M   'P 1'
#
loop_
_entity.id
_entity.type
_entity.pdbx_description
1 polymer ?
#
loop_
_entity_poly.entity_id
_entity_poly.type
_entity_poly.pdbx_seq_one_letter_code
_entity_poly.pdbx_strand_id
1 'polypeptide(L)'
;EFQQRFLEGTDARLRGRNLIFLGVSESNTVMGDSDADRVKTIIQKTGFTEDLGEVSVKRLGTSGGARARPLHVTVTSHDIQYKILTKASSLKNIDGYKEIFIRRDTHPTIRKEIGRL
;
A
#
# COMPACT_ATOMS: atom_id res chain seq x y z
N GLU A 1 26.07 -8.08 10.30
CA GLU A 1 25.47 -8.74 9.11
C GLU A 1 24.43 -9.82 9.42
N PHE A 2 24.70 -10.82 10.28
CA PHE A 2 23.73 -11.91 10.58
C PHE A 2 22.37 -11.44 11.14
N GLN A 3 22.39 -10.52 12.10
CA GLN A 3 21.17 -9.96 12.70
C GLN A 3 20.31 -9.18 11.70
N GLN A 4 20.95 -8.51 10.74
CA GLN A 4 20.29 -7.68 9.73
C GLN A 4 19.58 -8.56 8.70
N ARG A 5 20.26 -9.59 8.19
CA ARG A 5 19.66 -10.60 7.28
C ARG A 5 18.51 -11.37 7.94
N PHE A 6 18.61 -11.65 9.24
CA PHE A 6 17.53 -12.29 9.99
C PHE A 6 16.28 -11.39 10.10
N LEU A 7 16.49 -10.10 10.39
CA LEU A 7 15.44 -9.09 10.41
C LEU A 7 14.79 -8.92 9.04
N GLU A 8 15.57 -8.87 7.96
CA GLU A 8 15.08 -8.79 6.58
C GLU A 8 14.24 -10.01 6.19
N GLY A 9 14.70 -11.22 6.49
CA GLY A 9 13.94 -12.44 6.20
C GLY A 9 12.62 -12.52 6.98
N THR A 10 12.62 -12.05 8.23
CA THR A 10 11.41 -11.98 9.06
C THR A 10 10.44 -10.91 8.56
N ASP A 11 10.95 -9.74 8.15
CA ASP A 11 10.14 -8.65 7.60
C ASP A 11 9.49 -9.06 6.27
N ALA A 12 10.24 -9.70 5.37
CA ALA A 12 9.71 -10.21 4.12
C ALA A 12 8.59 -11.25 4.36
N ARG A 13 8.74 -12.12 5.37
CA ARG A 13 7.73 -13.13 5.68
C ARG A 13 6.45 -12.53 6.29
N LEU A 14 6.59 -11.55 7.18
CA LEU A 14 5.46 -10.98 7.92
C LEU A 14 4.77 -9.83 7.17
N ARG A 15 5.54 -9.00 6.45
CA ARG A 15 5.07 -7.77 5.79
C ARG A 15 5.17 -7.80 4.28
N GLY A 16 5.77 -8.84 3.70
CA GLY A 16 5.90 -8.97 2.24
C GLY A 16 4.58 -8.99 1.48
N ARG A 17 3.46 -9.21 2.17
CA ARG A 17 2.09 -9.17 1.62
C ARG A 17 1.35 -7.86 1.90
N ASN A 18 1.98 -6.92 2.59
CA ASN A 18 1.35 -5.69 3.03
C ASN A 18 1.73 -4.52 2.10
N LEU A 19 0.75 -3.64 1.91
CA LEU A 19 0.83 -2.41 1.15
C LEU A 19 0.28 -1.26 2.01
N ILE A 20 0.94 -0.10 1.92
CA ILE A 20 0.47 1.14 2.54
C ILE A 20 0.03 2.09 1.45
N PHE A 21 -1.25 2.45 1.46
CA PHE A 21 -1.84 3.46 0.60
C PHE A 21 -1.93 4.78 1.36
N LEU A 22 -1.42 5.85 0.75
CA LEU A 22 -1.38 7.21 1.30
C LEU A 22 -2.19 8.13 0.39
N GLY A 23 -2.80 9.17 0.95
CA GLY A 23 -3.54 10.18 0.19
C GLY A 23 -4.95 9.73 -0.26
N VAL A 24 -5.43 8.59 0.21
CA VAL A 24 -6.80 8.12 -0.11
C VAL A 24 -7.81 8.85 0.77
N SER A 25 -8.61 9.72 0.17
CA SER A 25 -9.64 10.48 0.88
C SER A 25 -10.62 9.58 1.65
N GLU A 26 -11.08 10.03 2.82
CA GLU A 26 -12.04 9.30 3.66
C GLU A 26 -13.49 9.58 3.25
N SER A 27 -13.75 10.75 2.68
CA SER A 27 -15.08 11.25 2.33
C SER A 27 -15.41 11.17 0.84
N ASN A 28 -14.47 10.74 0.00
CA ASN A 28 -14.69 10.73 -1.44
C ASN A 28 -15.49 9.50 -1.88
N THR A 29 -16.79 9.68 -2.10
CA THR A 29 -17.74 8.68 -2.59
C THR A 29 -17.49 8.29 -4.06
N VAL A 30 -16.80 9.12 -4.84
CA VAL A 30 -16.49 8.84 -6.25
C VAL A 30 -15.60 7.60 -6.42
N MET A 31 -14.77 7.29 -5.42
CA MET A 31 -13.86 6.14 -5.46
C MET A 31 -14.48 4.86 -4.86
N GLY A 32 -15.70 4.95 -4.32
CA GLY A 32 -16.39 3.85 -3.64
C GLY A 32 -16.84 4.23 -2.22
N ASP A 33 -17.86 3.51 -1.75
CA ASP A 33 -18.47 3.74 -0.43
C ASP A 33 -17.66 3.10 0.69
N SER A 34 -17.01 1.96 0.43
CA SER A 34 -16.13 1.28 1.38
C SER A 34 -14.64 1.48 1.05
N ASP A 35 -13.79 1.41 2.07
CA ASP A 35 -12.34 1.48 1.87
C ASP A 35 -11.81 0.31 1.01
N ALA A 36 -12.46 -0.84 1.05
CA ALA A 36 -12.13 -1.98 0.19
C ALA A 36 -12.41 -1.66 -1.29
N ASP A 37 -13.54 -1.02 -1.58
CA ASP A 37 -13.91 -0.64 -2.95
C ASP A 37 -13.00 0.47 -3.50
N ARG A 38 -12.59 1.40 -2.64
CA ARG A 38 -11.60 2.43 -2.99
C ARG A 38 -10.26 1.80 -3.37
N VAL A 39 -9.78 0.85 -2.57
CA VAL A 39 -8.52 0.14 -2.85
C VAL A 39 -8.62 -0.63 -4.17
N LYS A 40 -9.73 -1.36 -4.40
CA LYS A 40 -9.95 -2.07 -5.66
C LYS A 40 -9.96 -1.12 -6.86
N THR A 41 -10.67 -0.01 -6.77
CA THR A 41 -10.73 1.01 -7.84
C THR A 41 -9.35 1.59 -8.13
N ILE A 42 -8.59 1.95 -7.10
CA ILE A 42 -7.23 2.49 -7.26
C ILE A 42 -6.32 1.45 -7.94
N ILE A 43 -6.36 0.19 -7.50
CA ILE A 43 -5.54 -0.88 -8.08
C ILE A 43 -5.93 -1.13 -9.54
N GLN A 44 -7.22 -1.15 -9.88
CA GLN A 44 -7.67 -1.29 -11.26
C GLN A 44 -7.16 -0.14 -12.14
N LYS A 45 -7.14 1.10 -11.62
CA LYS A 45 -6.59 2.26 -12.33
C LYS A 45 -5.08 2.16 -12.57
N THR A 46 -4.34 1.36 -11.81
CA THR A 46 -2.93 1.08 -12.12
C THR A 46 -2.73 0.18 -13.36
N GLY A 47 -3.81 -0.36 -13.94
CA GLY A 47 -3.72 -1.37 -15.00
C GLY A 47 -3.36 -2.77 -14.49
N PHE A 48 -3.59 -3.04 -13.21
CA PHE A 48 -3.51 -4.39 -12.66
C PHE A 48 -4.84 -5.12 -12.93
N THR A 49 -4.76 -6.21 -13.70
CA THR A 49 -5.92 -6.96 -14.21
C THR A 49 -6.05 -8.36 -13.62
N GLU A 50 -5.08 -8.79 -12.81
CA GLU A 50 -5.13 -10.10 -12.16
C GLU A 50 -6.09 -10.08 -10.96
N ASP A 51 -6.59 -11.25 -10.58
CA ASP A 51 -7.42 -11.38 -9.39
C ASP A 51 -6.58 -11.07 -8.13
N LEU A 52 -7.10 -10.16 -7.31
CA LEU A 52 -6.47 -9.75 -6.04
C LEU A 52 -6.68 -10.80 -4.94
N GLY A 53 -7.68 -11.67 -5.10
CA GLY A 53 -8.12 -12.60 -4.07
C GLY A 53 -8.70 -11.88 -2.85
N GLU A 54 -8.59 -12.51 -1.68
CA GLU A 54 -9.04 -11.92 -0.43
C GLU A 54 -8.10 -10.76 0.00
N VAL A 55 -8.66 -9.55 0.08
CA VAL A 55 -7.93 -8.35 0.48
C VAL A 55 -8.46 -7.84 1.81
N SER A 56 -7.58 -7.74 2.80
CA SER A 56 -7.90 -7.11 4.09
C SER A 56 -7.48 -5.65 4.07
N VAL A 57 -8.40 -4.76 4.44
CA VAL A 57 -8.17 -3.30 4.41
C VAL A 57 -8.46 -2.70 5.78
N LYS A 58 -7.51 -1.92 6.30
CA LYS A 58 -7.63 -1.26 7.61
C LYS A 58 -7.02 0.14 7.58
N ARG A 59 -7.74 1.16 8.05
CA ARG A 59 -7.17 2.50 8.27
C ARG A 59 -6.21 2.49 9.46
N LEU A 60 -5.08 3.16 9.31
CA LEU A 60 -4.08 3.33 10.36
C LEU A 60 -4.21 4.71 11.03
N GLY A 61 -4.06 4.74 12.35
CA GLY A 61 -4.09 5.97 13.15
C GLY A 61 -5.48 6.40 13.63
N THR A 62 -5.52 7.54 14.33
CA THR A 62 -6.73 8.11 14.93
C THR A 62 -7.47 9.02 13.96
N SER A 63 -8.80 9.00 14.02
CA SER A 63 -9.66 9.91 13.24
C SER A 63 -9.51 11.34 13.77
N GLY A 64 -9.51 12.34 12.87
CA GLY A 64 -9.48 13.77 13.23
C GLY A 64 -8.19 14.52 12.87
N GLY A 65 -7.27 13.90 12.13
CA GLY A 65 -6.10 14.60 11.58
C GLY A 65 -6.45 15.46 10.37
N ALA A 66 -5.66 16.51 10.11
CA ALA A 66 -5.79 17.36 8.92
C ALA A 66 -5.50 16.63 7.60
N ARG A 67 -4.96 15.40 7.66
CA ARG A 67 -4.62 14.56 6.50
C ARG A 67 -5.40 13.25 6.58
N ALA A 68 -5.79 12.75 5.40
CA ALA A 68 -6.45 11.46 5.29
C ALA A 68 -5.57 10.33 5.86
N ARG A 69 -6.18 9.41 6.62
CA ARG A 69 -5.44 8.32 7.25
C ARG A 69 -4.90 7.33 6.23
N PRO A 70 -3.68 6.82 6.43
CA PRO A 70 -3.14 5.74 5.63
C PRO A 70 -4.02 4.49 5.67
N LEU A 71 -4.05 3.77 4.57
CA LEU A 71 -4.70 2.46 4.45
C LEU A 71 -3.65 1.36 4.45
N HIS A 72 -3.76 0.45 5.41
CA HIS A 72 -3.02 -0.81 5.42
C HIS A 72 -3.83 -1.85 4.66
N VAL A 73 -3.21 -2.40 3.63
CA VAL A 73 -3.81 -3.38 2.73
C VAL A 73 -2.97 -4.65 2.75
N THR A 74 -3.56 -5.77 3.11
CA THR A 74 -2.92 -7.09 3.03
C THR A 74 -3.48 -7.84 1.84
N VAL A 75 -2.59 -8.27 0.94
CA VAL A 75 -2.91 -9.09 -0.23
C VAL A 75 -2.56 -10.55 0.02
N THR A 76 -3.02 -11.43 -0.86
CA THR A 76 -2.83 -12.89 -0.73
C THR A 76 -1.37 -13.33 -0.85
N SER A 77 -0.62 -12.77 -1.80
CA SER A 77 0.75 -13.16 -2.12
C SER A 77 1.72 -11.97 -2.21
N HIS A 78 2.99 -12.23 -1.88
CA HIS A 78 4.10 -11.29 -2.08
C HIS A 78 4.28 -10.91 -3.55
N ASP A 79 4.00 -11.82 -4.48
CA ASP A 79 4.17 -11.54 -5.91
C ASP A 79 3.13 -10.52 -6.41
N ILE A 80 1.90 -10.60 -5.91
CA ILE A 80 0.84 -9.63 -6.20
C ILE A 80 1.22 -8.28 -5.63
N GLN A 81 1.72 -8.26 -4.40
CA GLN A 81 2.22 -7.04 -3.74
C GLN A 81 3.29 -6.34 -4.60
N TYR A 82 4.27 -7.10 -5.09
CA TYR A 82 5.33 -6.58 -5.95
C TYR A 82 4.78 -6.05 -7.29
N LYS A 83 3.90 -6.80 -7.96
CA LYS A 83 3.27 -6.38 -9.23
C LYS A 83 2.44 -5.11 -9.10
N ILE A 84 1.73 -4.94 -7.98
CA ILE A 84 0.98 -3.70 -7.72
C ILE A 84 1.95 -2.53 -7.58
N LEU A 85 3.05 -2.70 -6.86
CA LEU A 85 4.03 -1.64 -6.64
C LEU A 85 4.75 -1.20 -7.90
N THR A 86 5.08 -2.13 -8.80
CA THR A 86 5.72 -1.77 -10.09
C THR A 86 4.79 -0.95 -10.96
N LYS A 87 3.48 -1.23 -10.91
CA LYS A 87 2.45 -0.48 -11.64
C LYS A 87 1.98 0.79 -10.93
N ALA A 88 2.19 0.92 -9.62
CA ALA A 88 1.72 2.06 -8.82
C ALA A 88 2.23 3.42 -9.31
N SER A 89 3.38 3.47 -9.99
CA SER A 89 3.91 4.70 -10.59
C SER A 89 2.98 5.31 -11.64
N SER A 90 2.16 4.50 -12.31
CA SER A 90 1.19 4.95 -13.32
C SER A 90 0.13 5.88 -12.76
N LEU A 91 -0.18 5.81 -11.45
CA LEU A 91 -1.16 6.67 -10.79
C LEU A 91 -0.80 8.16 -10.87
N LYS A 92 0.49 8.49 -10.96
CA LYS A 92 0.96 9.87 -11.08
C LYS A 92 0.53 10.53 -12.40
N ASN A 93 0.25 9.72 -13.42
CA ASN A 93 -0.16 10.20 -14.73
C ASN A 93 -1.68 10.36 -14.86
N ILE A 94 -2.45 9.90 -13.87
CA ILE A 94 -3.93 9.92 -13.89
C ILE A 94 -4.42 11.09 -13.04
N ASP A 95 -5.17 12.00 -13.66
CA ASP A 95 -5.81 13.11 -12.94
C ASP A 95 -6.77 12.59 -11.86
N GLY A 96 -6.73 13.19 -10.68
CA GLY A 96 -7.49 12.75 -9.50
C GLY A 96 -6.81 11.65 -8.66
N TYR A 97 -5.75 11.00 -9.15
CA TYR A 97 -4.99 9.98 -8.41
C TYR A 97 -3.52 10.37 -8.14
N LYS A 98 -3.09 11.56 -8.59
CA LYS A 98 -1.70 12.04 -8.46
C LYS A 98 -1.21 12.15 -7.02
N GLU A 99 -2.12 12.40 -6.08
CA GLU A 99 -1.81 12.53 -4.65
C GLU A 99 -1.79 11.19 -3.92
N ILE A 100 -2.20 10.10 -4.60
CA ILE A 100 -2.24 8.77 -4.02
C ILE A 100 -0.90 8.08 -4.23
N PHE A 101 -0.32 7.59 -3.13
CA PHE A 101 0.94 6.86 -3.15
C PHE A 101 0.75 5.47 -2.57
N ILE A 102 1.32 4.47 -3.24
CA ILE A 102 1.37 3.09 -2.75
C ILE A 102 2.82 2.79 -2.37
N ARG A 103 3.03 2.27 -1.16
CA ARG A 103 4.36 1.92 -0.63
C ARG A 103 4.35 0.51 -0.04
N ARG A 104 5.55 -0.09 0.03
CA ARG A 104 5.77 -1.30 0.83
C ARG A 104 5.58 -0.99 2.30
N ASP A 105 4.96 -1.91 3.03
CA ASP A 105 5.11 -1.95 4.48
C ASP A 105 6.46 -2.59 4.81
N THR A 106 7.35 -1.80 5.39
CA THR A 106 8.71 -2.22 5.74
C THR A 106 8.98 -1.88 7.19
N HIS A 107 9.74 -2.73 7.89
CA HIS A 107 10.14 -2.42 9.26
C HIS A 107 10.84 -1.04 9.35
N PRO A 108 10.56 -0.23 10.39
CA PRO A 108 11.18 1.09 10.55
C PRO A 108 12.72 1.08 10.50
N THR A 109 13.35 0.03 11.03
CA THR A 109 14.82 -0.15 10.99
C THR A 109 15.34 -0.26 9.56
N ILE A 110 14.75 -1.15 8.75
CA ILE A 110 15.13 -1.36 7.35
C ILE A 110 14.86 -0.09 6.54
N ARG A 111 13.72 0.57 6.78
CA ARG A 111 13.38 1.83 6.11
C ARG A 111 14.40 2.95 6.36
N LYS A 112 14.91 3.07 7.59
CA LYS A 112 15.95 4.06 7.94
C LYS A 112 17.26 3.78 7.21
N GLU A 113 17.61 2.51 7.04
CA GLU A 113 18.82 2.12 6.31
C GLU A 113 18.70 2.38 4.81
N ILE A 114 17.57 2.05 4.18
CA ILE A 114 17.32 2.34 2.77
C ILE A 114 17.40 3.85 2.49
N GLY A 115 16.87 4.69 3.39
CA GLY A 115 16.91 6.15 3.21
C GLY A 115 18.28 6.78 3.52
N ARG A 116 19.23 6.01 4.06
CA ARG A 116 20.60 6.45 4.32
C ARG A 116 21.54 6.18 3.14
N LEU A 117 21.17 5.21 2.29
CA LEU A 117 21.84 4.88 1.04
C LEU A 117 21.36 5.80 -0.09
#